data_AF-A0A2M7BWI6-F1
#
_entry.id   AF-A0A2M7BWI6-F1
#
_cell.length_a   1.000
_cell.length_b   1.000
_cell.length_c   1.000
_cell.angle_alpha   90.00
_cell.angle_beta   90.00
_cell.angle_gamma   90.00
#
_symmetry.space_group_name_H-M   'P 1'
#
loop_
_entity.id
_entity.type
_entity.pdbx_description
1 polymer ?
#
loop_
_entity_poly.entity_id
_entity_poly.type
_entity_poly.pdbx_seq_one_letter_code
_entity_poly.pdbx_strand_id
1 'polypeptide(L)'
;MIILIFTEGTVLMQGSAKGKTREEIVQQSKEFGIHDYQGYIPVYNAVEKIKKWKNQGATIFYLSSRRVKGEIEAIKNVLQKYDFPDFQNLLYRQQGEDYKDVAERLIPDILVEDNCESIGGEKEMTYSHMSGDTKAKVHSVIVKEFSGIDYLPDNLDQLKTYRA
;
A
#
# COMPACT_ATOMS: atom_id res chain seq x y z
N MET A 1 -15.22 -0.87 9.13
CA MET A 1 -14.33 -1.70 8.31
C MET A 1 -12.95 -1.09 8.35
N ILE A 2 -11.91 -1.91 8.53
CA ILE A 2 -10.50 -1.52 8.46
C ILE A 2 -9.94 -1.95 7.10
N ILE A 3 -9.34 -1.01 6.37
CA ILE A 3 -8.59 -1.29 5.15
C ILE A 3 -7.12 -0.97 5.40
N LEU A 4 -6.25 -1.96 5.24
CA LEU A 4 -4.80 -1.79 5.26
C LEU A 4 -4.28 -1.67 3.82
N ILE A 5 -3.55 -0.61 3.53
CA ILE A 5 -3.04 -0.32 2.18
C ILE A 5 -1.51 -0.21 2.24
N PHE A 6 -0.79 -1.01 1.45
CA PHE A 6 0.64 -0.81 1.27
C PHE A 6 0.92 0.53 0.59
N THR A 7 1.97 1.23 1.01
CA THR A 7 2.26 2.56 0.45
C THR A 7 3.06 2.51 -0.84
N GLU A 8 4.34 2.20 -0.76
CA GLU A 8 5.25 2.24 -1.90
C GLU A 8 4.95 1.09 -2.85
N GLY A 9 4.93 1.36 -4.17
CA GLY A 9 4.60 0.34 -5.18
C GLY A 9 3.10 0.19 -5.43
N THR A 10 2.27 0.49 -4.43
CA THR A 10 0.81 0.35 -4.51
C THR A 10 0.10 1.70 -4.74
N VAL A 11 0.21 2.64 -3.78
CA VAL A 11 -0.46 3.96 -3.86
C VAL A 11 0.49 5.14 -3.94
N LEU A 12 1.79 4.92 -3.69
CA LEU A 12 2.84 5.90 -3.90
C LEU A 12 3.94 5.36 -4.82
N MET A 13 4.51 6.27 -5.61
CA MET A 13 5.69 6.02 -6.45
C MET A 13 6.68 7.19 -6.35
N GLN A 14 7.92 6.98 -6.78
CA GLN A 14 8.90 8.06 -6.85
C GLN A 14 8.42 9.19 -7.76
N GLY A 15 8.67 10.46 -7.42
CA GLY A 15 8.27 11.59 -8.26
C GLY A 15 8.90 11.60 -9.65
N SER A 16 10.10 11.02 -9.79
CA SER A 16 10.78 10.81 -11.08
C SER A 16 10.07 9.81 -12.00
N ALA A 17 9.13 9.03 -11.48
CA ALA A 17 8.26 8.13 -12.25
C ALA A 17 7.13 8.86 -12.99
N LYS A 18 6.90 10.15 -12.69
CA LYS A 18 5.80 10.91 -13.27
C LYS A 18 5.89 10.95 -14.81
N GLY A 19 4.83 10.49 -15.46
CA GLY A 19 4.73 10.47 -16.93
C GLY A 19 5.39 9.26 -17.60
N LYS A 20 6.00 8.35 -16.83
CA LYS A 20 6.53 7.09 -17.34
C LYS A 20 5.44 6.03 -17.43
N THR A 21 5.67 5.04 -18.30
CA THR A 21 4.88 3.81 -18.35
C THR A 21 5.16 2.95 -17.12
N ARG A 22 4.22 2.07 -16.77
CA ARG A 22 4.38 1.15 -15.63
C ARG A 22 5.67 0.34 -15.73
N GLU A 23 5.96 -0.19 -16.92
CA GLU A 23 7.12 -1.04 -17.17
C GLU A 23 8.44 -0.29 -16.93
N GLU A 24 8.51 0.99 -17.32
CA GLU A 24 9.67 1.84 -17.03
C GLU A 24 9.83 2.11 -15.52
N ILE A 25 8.73 2.25 -14.79
CA ILE A 25 8.76 2.47 -13.33
C ILE A 25 9.24 1.20 -12.61
N VAL A 26 8.74 0.03 -13.00
CA VAL A 26 9.21 -1.26 -12.47
C VAL A 26 10.71 -1.42 -12.74
N GLN A 27 11.17 -1.11 -13.95
CA GLN A 27 12.60 -1.21 -14.29
C GLN A 27 13.45 -0.24 -13.46
N GLN A 28 13.00 1.02 -13.32
CA GLN A 28 13.66 2.00 -12.46
C GLN A 28 13.77 1.53 -10.99
N SER A 29 12.71 0.92 -10.46
CA SER A 29 12.67 0.37 -9.09
C SER A 29 13.74 -0.71 -8.89
N LYS A 30 13.98 -1.55 -9.90
CA LYS A 30 15.02 -2.59 -9.87
C LYS A 30 16.45 -2.03 -9.87
N GLU A 31 16.68 -0.93 -10.59
CA GLU A 31 18.04 -0.43 -10.88
C GLU A 31 18.59 0.54 -9.82
N PHE A 32 17.80 1.52 -9.39
CA PHE A 32 18.36 2.69 -8.70
C PHE A 32 18.20 2.66 -7.18
N GLY A 33 17.50 1.67 -6.64
CA GLY A 33 17.04 1.74 -5.26
C GLY A 33 16.20 3.01 -5.03
N ILE A 34 15.81 3.24 -3.78
CA ILE A 34 14.94 4.37 -3.45
C ILE A 34 15.56 5.15 -2.30
N HIS A 35 15.87 6.41 -2.54
CA HIS A 35 16.58 7.26 -1.57
C HIS A 35 15.91 8.60 -1.29
N ASP A 36 15.04 9.10 -2.18
CA ASP A 36 14.24 10.31 -1.95
C ASP A 36 12.76 9.97 -1.70
N TYR A 37 12.45 9.62 -0.45
CA TYR A 37 11.07 9.31 -0.04
C TYR A 37 10.18 10.54 0.08
N GLN A 38 10.75 11.74 0.24
CA GLN A 38 9.97 12.99 0.32
C GLN A 38 9.46 13.41 -1.07
N GLY A 39 10.19 13.04 -2.12
CA GLY A 39 9.82 13.24 -3.51
C GLY A 39 8.73 12.29 -4.02
N TYR A 40 8.17 11.41 -3.19
CA TYR A 40 7.10 10.51 -3.60
C TYR A 40 5.83 11.26 -3.98
N ILE A 41 5.07 10.66 -4.91
CA ILE A 41 3.80 11.16 -5.39
C ILE A 41 2.75 10.03 -5.41
N PRO A 42 1.45 10.36 -5.34
CA PRO A 42 0.40 9.37 -5.52
C PRO A 42 0.49 8.69 -6.88
N VAL A 43 0.18 7.39 -6.91
CA VAL A 43 -0.04 6.66 -8.16
C VAL A 43 -1.45 6.99 -8.65
N TYR A 44 -1.54 7.62 -9.82
CA TYR A 44 -2.81 8.03 -10.46
C TYR A 44 -3.78 8.73 -9.48
N ASN A 45 -5.03 8.28 -9.38
CA ASN A 45 -6.07 8.88 -8.52
C ASN A 45 -6.24 8.14 -7.19
N ALA A 46 -5.19 7.50 -6.67
CA ALA A 46 -5.27 6.72 -5.43
C ALA A 46 -5.87 7.51 -4.25
N VAL A 47 -5.53 8.80 -4.11
CA VAL A 47 -6.08 9.66 -3.05
C VAL A 47 -7.60 9.72 -3.12
N GLU A 48 -8.15 10.01 -4.31
CA GLU A 48 -9.59 10.15 -4.50
C GLU A 48 -10.32 8.81 -4.38
N LYS A 49 -9.69 7.71 -4.82
CA LYS A 49 -10.20 6.36 -4.58
C LYS A 49 -10.37 6.07 -3.09
N ILE A 50 -9.35 6.33 -2.29
CA ILE A 50 -9.37 6.03 -0.85
C ILE A 50 -10.33 6.95 -0.11
N LYS A 51 -10.46 8.23 -0.53
CA LYS A 51 -11.49 9.13 0.02
C LYS A 51 -12.90 8.59 -0.17
N LYS A 52 -13.21 7.94 -1.31
CA LYS A 52 -14.52 7.30 -1.52
C LYS A 52 -14.78 6.16 -0.53
N TRP A 53 -13.78 5.35 -0.21
CA TRP A 53 -13.89 4.31 0.82
C TRP A 53 -14.05 4.91 2.22
N LYS A 54 -13.27 5.95 2.54
CA LYS A 54 -13.38 6.69 3.81
C LYS A 54 -14.77 7.29 4.01
N ASN A 55 -15.35 7.89 2.97
CA ASN A 55 -16.68 8.50 3.00
C ASN A 55 -17.81 7.48 3.23
N GLN A 56 -17.55 6.19 3.00
CA GLN A 56 -18.47 5.10 3.32
C GLN A 56 -18.23 4.50 4.72
N GLY A 57 -17.37 5.11 5.53
CA GLY A 57 -17.10 4.69 6.91
C GLY A 57 -15.96 3.67 7.07
N ALA A 58 -15.10 3.49 6.05
CA ALA A 58 -13.86 2.75 6.24
C ALA A 58 -12.87 3.53 7.12
N THR A 59 -12.14 2.83 7.97
CA THR A 59 -10.94 3.34 8.65
C THR A 59 -9.74 2.90 7.84
N ILE A 60 -8.92 3.86 7.42
CA ILE A 60 -7.77 3.58 6.56
C ILE A 60 -6.51 3.47 7.41
N PHE A 61 -5.74 2.42 7.16
CA PHE A 61 -4.39 2.24 7.66
C PHE A 61 -3.43 2.08 6.49
N TYR A 62 -2.21 2.56 6.68
CA TYR A 62 -1.14 2.45 5.70
C TYR A 62 -0.04 1.56 6.24
N LEU A 63 0.61 0.77 5.38
CA LEU A 63 1.80 0.01 5.73
C LEU A 63 2.96 0.41 4.83
N SER A 64 4.00 1.00 5.44
CA SER A 64 5.22 1.36 4.73
C SER A 64 6.27 0.26 4.81
N SER A 65 7.01 0.15 3.72
CA SER A 65 8.20 -0.69 3.63
C SER A 65 9.40 -0.16 4.43
N ARG A 66 9.35 1.10 4.86
CA ARG A 66 10.42 1.77 5.60
C ARG A 66 10.44 1.35 7.06
N ARG A 67 11.59 1.57 7.70
CA ARG A 67 11.83 1.24 9.12
C ARG A 67 12.61 2.33 9.86
N VAL A 68 13.33 3.19 9.13
CA VAL A 68 14.13 4.27 9.73
C VAL A 68 13.22 5.46 10.01
N LYS A 69 13.30 6.03 11.22
CA LYS A 69 12.43 7.13 11.67
C LYS A 69 12.33 8.28 10.66
N GLY A 70 13.45 8.74 10.10
CA GLY A 70 13.46 9.82 9.12
C GLY A 70 12.71 9.48 7.82
N GLU A 71 12.79 8.22 7.38
CA GLU A 71 12.07 7.73 6.19
C GLU A 71 10.57 7.59 6.47
N ILE A 72 10.21 7.10 7.66
CA ILE A 72 8.81 7.00 8.09
C ILE A 72 8.15 8.37 8.14
N GLU A 73 8.82 9.36 8.74
CA GLU A 73 8.31 10.74 8.75
C GLU A 73 8.22 11.32 7.33
N ALA A 74 9.16 10.99 6.44
CA ALA A 74 9.06 11.39 5.04
C ALA A 74 7.80 10.82 4.35
N ILE A 75 7.51 9.53 4.51
CA ILE A 75 6.30 8.91 3.95
C ILE A 75 5.04 9.51 4.57
N LYS A 76 5.02 9.70 5.90
CA LYS A 76 3.89 10.34 6.59
C LYS A 76 3.62 11.76 6.07
N ASN A 77 4.69 12.55 5.87
CA ASN A 77 4.58 13.89 5.32
C ASN A 77 4.06 13.88 3.88
N VAL A 78 4.42 12.88 3.07
CA VAL A 78 3.86 12.70 1.72
C VAL A 78 2.38 12.38 1.79
N LEU A 79 1.96 11.44 2.65
CA LEU A 79 0.54 11.12 2.84
C LEU A 79 -0.26 12.37 3.27
N GLN A 80 0.28 13.14 4.21
CA GLN A 80 -0.32 14.41 4.63
C GLN A 80 -0.38 15.44 3.49
N LYS A 81 0.72 15.64 2.76
CA LYS A 81 0.85 16.62 1.67
C LYS A 81 -0.19 16.41 0.56
N TYR A 82 -0.54 15.16 0.28
CA TYR A 82 -1.52 14.80 -0.76
C TYR A 82 -2.91 14.49 -0.20
N ASP A 83 -3.19 14.87 1.05
CA ASP A 83 -4.49 14.70 1.70
C ASP A 83 -5.02 13.25 1.68
N PHE A 84 -4.13 12.28 1.90
CA PHE A 84 -4.56 10.91 2.14
C PHE A 84 -5.38 10.86 3.44
N PRO A 85 -6.57 10.23 3.42
CA PRO A 85 -7.41 10.14 4.62
C PRO A 85 -6.72 9.29 5.68
N ASP A 86 -6.84 9.66 6.95
CA ASP A 86 -6.22 8.95 8.07
C ASP A 86 -4.69 8.78 7.94
N PHE A 87 -3.97 9.72 7.30
CA PHE A 87 -2.52 9.64 7.09
C PHE A 87 -1.70 9.40 8.38
N GLN A 88 -2.26 9.73 9.55
CA GLN A 88 -1.66 9.45 10.85
C GLN A 88 -1.61 7.96 11.20
N ASN A 89 -2.43 7.12 10.56
CA ASN A 89 -2.50 5.66 10.74
C ASN A 89 -1.43 4.93 9.90
N LEU A 90 -0.21 5.48 9.85
CA LEU A 90 0.93 4.86 9.18
C LEU A 90 1.59 3.82 10.09
N LEU A 91 1.53 2.56 9.68
CA LEU A 91 2.18 1.43 10.31
C LEU A 91 3.49 1.10 9.60
N TYR A 92 4.40 0.51 10.36
CA TYR A 92 5.69 0.04 9.89
C TYR A 92 6.22 -1.03 10.84
N ARG A 93 7.12 -1.85 10.31
CA ARG A 93 7.74 -2.95 11.05
C ARG A 93 8.68 -2.41 12.13
N GLN A 94 8.50 -2.87 13.36
CA GLN A 94 9.48 -2.71 14.43
C GLN A 94 10.64 -3.69 14.26
N GLN A 95 11.65 -3.56 15.12
CA GLN A 95 12.78 -4.50 15.15
C GLN A 95 12.28 -5.92 15.42
N GLY A 96 12.63 -6.85 14.52
CA GLY A 96 12.21 -8.26 14.60
C GLY A 96 10.82 -8.55 14.03
N GLU A 97 10.07 -7.53 13.56
CA GLU A 97 8.80 -7.73 12.85
C GLU A 97 9.03 -7.85 11.33
N ASP A 98 8.27 -8.75 10.73
CA ASP A 98 7.96 -8.82 9.30
C ASP A 98 6.62 -8.16 9.00
N TYR A 99 6.27 -7.98 7.72
CA TYR A 99 5.05 -7.27 7.34
C TYR A 99 3.81 -8.02 7.82
N LYS A 100 3.87 -9.36 7.78
CA LYS A 100 2.81 -10.24 8.30
C LYS A 100 2.51 -9.91 9.75
N ASP A 101 3.51 -9.65 10.59
CA ASP A 101 3.29 -9.44 12.02
C ASP A 101 2.54 -8.13 12.27
N VAL A 102 2.83 -7.10 11.47
CA VAL A 102 2.11 -5.82 11.51
C VAL A 102 0.67 -6.00 11.04
N ALA A 103 0.46 -6.71 9.92
CA ALA A 103 -0.87 -6.98 9.39
C ALA A 103 -1.70 -7.87 10.34
N GLU A 104 -1.09 -8.87 10.96
CA GLU A 104 -1.72 -9.80 11.92
C GLU A 104 -2.06 -9.12 13.25
N ARG A 105 -1.28 -8.11 13.67
CA ARG A 105 -1.63 -7.30 14.85
C ARG A 105 -2.84 -6.39 14.57
N LEU A 106 -3.02 -5.94 13.32
CA LEU A 106 -4.16 -5.11 12.93
C LEU A 106 -5.42 -5.93 12.61
N ILE A 107 -5.25 -7.11 11.98
CA ILE A 107 -6.33 -7.95 11.42
C ILE A 107 -7.30 -7.11 10.58
N PRO A 108 -6.84 -6.51 9.46
CA PRO A 108 -7.71 -5.68 8.63
C PRO A 108 -8.80 -6.51 7.95
N ASP A 109 -9.97 -5.92 7.69
CA ASP A 109 -11.00 -6.60 6.89
C ASP A 109 -10.50 -6.79 5.44
N ILE A 110 -9.74 -5.82 4.93
CA ILE A 110 -9.18 -5.81 3.57
C ILE A 110 -7.71 -5.41 3.61
N LEU A 111 -6.85 -6.18 2.94
CA LEU A 111 -5.45 -5.85 2.68
C LEU A 111 -5.27 -5.57 1.19
N VAL A 112 -4.90 -4.34 0.84
CA VAL A 112 -4.53 -3.94 -0.53
C VAL A 112 -3.01 -3.85 -0.62
N GLU A 113 -2.41 -4.69 -1.46
CA GLU A 113 -0.97 -4.70 -1.71
C GLU A 113 -0.66 -4.94 -3.18
N ASP A 114 0.50 -4.48 -3.63
CA ASP A 114 0.99 -4.84 -4.96
C ASP A 114 1.54 -6.27 -5.00
N ASN A 115 1.75 -6.77 -6.21
CA ASN A 115 2.29 -8.09 -6.46
C ASN A 115 3.82 -8.19 -6.31
N CYS A 116 4.51 -7.15 -5.81
CA CYS A 116 5.94 -7.13 -5.54
C CYS A 116 6.82 -7.58 -6.73
N GLU A 117 6.44 -7.24 -7.97
CA GLU A 117 7.09 -7.70 -9.21
C GLU A 117 8.59 -7.35 -9.26
N SER A 118 8.98 -6.19 -8.74
CA SER A 118 10.37 -5.75 -8.76
C SER A 118 11.28 -6.48 -7.79
N ILE A 119 10.75 -7.15 -6.76
CA ILE A 119 11.54 -7.70 -5.64
C ILE A 119 11.41 -9.21 -5.42
N GLY A 120 10.48 -9.91 -6.09
CA GLY A 120 10.37 -11.37 -5.94
C GLY A 120 8.95 -11.95 -6.07
N GLY A 121 7.95 -11.10 -6.29
CA GLY A 121 6.58 -11.52 -6.55
C GLY A 121 5.84 -11.96 -5.29
N GLU A 122 5.00 -13.00 -5.44
CA GLU A 122 4.17 -13.58 -4.39
C GLU A 122 4.93 -13.92 -3.10
N LYS A 123 6.22 -14.28 -3.21
CA LYS A 123 7.07 -14.62 -2.06
C LYS A 123 7.44 -13.43 -1.19
N GLU A 124 7.27 -12.21 -1.68
CA GLU A 124 7.55 -10.98 -0.93
C GLU A 124 6.27 -10.31 -0.41
N MET A 125 5.09 -10.77 -0.87
CA MET A 125 3.79 -10.23 -0.43
C MET A 125 3.52 -10.58 1.03
N THR A 126 2.86 -9.66 1.72
CA THR A 126 2.48 -9.78 3.12
C THR A 126 1.48 -10.89 3.34
N TYR A 127 0.41 -10.91 2.53
CA TYR A 127 -0.65 -11.91 2.68
C TYR A 127 -0.11 -13.33 2.56
N SER A 128 0.85 -13.59 1.68
CA SER A 128 1.45 -14.91 1.48
C SER A 128 2.01 -15.53 2.76
N HIS A 129 2.52 -14.71 3.67
CA HIS A 129 3.16 -15.19 4.91
C HIS A 129 2.25 -15.13 6.15
N MET A 130 1.05 -14.59 6.03
CA MET A 130 0.10 -14.59 7.14
C MET A 130 -0.32 -16.03 7.53
N SER A 131 -0.56 -16.24 8.81
CA SER A 131 -1.12 -17.47 9.38
C SER A 131 -2.48 -17.80 8.77
N GLY A 132 -2.82 -19.10 8.74
CA GLY A 132 -4.10 -19.57 8.18
C GLY A 132 -5.32 -18.92 8.84
N ASP A 133 -5.29 -18.78 10.17
CA ASP A 133 -6.38 -18.18 10.93
C ASP A 133 -6.60 -16.70 10.59
N THR A 134 -5.52 -15.97 10.30
CA THR A 134 -5.63 -14.56 9.91
C THR A 134 -6.01 -14.44 8.44
N LYS A 135 -5.44 -15.25 7.54
CA LYS A 135 -5.85 -15.31 6.12
C LYS A 135 -7.35 -15.53 5.95
N ALA A 136 -7.95 -16.38 6.78
CA ALA A 136 -9.38 -16.65 6.75
C ALA A 136 -10.26 -15.42 7.09
N LYS A 137 -9.70 -14.41 7.76
CA LYS A 137 -10.40 -13.18 8.19
C LYS A 137 -10.11 -11.97 7.31
N VAL A 138 -9.02 -12.00 6.56
CA VAL A 138 -8.56 -10.87 5.75
C VAL A 138 -8.86 -11.10 4.29
N HIS A 139 -9.58 -10.19 3.67
CA HIS A 139 -9.75 -10.17 2.23
C HIS A 139 -8.53 -9.53 1.55
N SER A 140 -7.69 -10.34 0.91
CA SER A 140 -6.55 -9.84 0.14
C SER A 140 -6.96 -9.37 -1.25
N VAL A 141 -6.57 -8.14 -1.59
CA VAL A 141 -6.72 -7.52 -2.92
C VAL A 141 -5.31 -7.21 -3.44
N ILE A 142 -4.87 -8.03 -4.38
CA ILE A 142 -3.56 -7.86 -5.02
C ILE A 142 -3.71 -6.99 -6.26
N VAL A 143 -2.91 -5.94 -6.37
CA VAL A 143 -2.84 -5.08 -7.56
C VAL A 143 -1.48 -5.26 -8.25
N LYS A 144 -1.39 -4.88 -9.53
CA LYS A 144 -0.08 -4.87 -10.18
C LYS A 144 0.75 -3.73 -9.62
N GLU A 145 2.04 -3.96 -9.35
CA GLU A 145 2.97 -2.93 -8.91
C GLU A 145 2.94 -1.72 -9.87
N PHE A 146 2.87 -0.52 -9.28
CA PHE A 146 2.76 0.79 -9.93
C PHE A 146 1.54 0.97 -10.86
N SER A 147 0.56 0.06 -10.83
CA SER A 147 -0.68 0.21 -11.61
C SER A 147 -1.75 1.06 -10.92
N GLY A 148 -1.56 1.36 -9.64
CA GLY A 148 -2.52 2.08 -8.81
C GLY A 148 -3.76 1.26 -8.48
N ILE A 149 -4.77 1.93 -7.95
CA ILE A 149 -5.97 1.31 -7.38
C ILE A 149 -7.27 1.86 -7.99
N ASP A 150 -7.15 2.65 -9.06
CA ASP A 150 -8.26 3.41 -9.65
C ASP A 150 -9.39 2.51 -10.16
N TYR A 151 -9.04 1.31 -10.63
CA TYR A 151 -9.98 0.33 -11.19
C TYR A 151 -10.73 -0.47 -10.12
N LEU A 152 -10.30 -0.43 -8.85
CA LEU A 152 -10.96 -1.17 -7.77
C LEU A 152 -12.37 -0.59 -7.52
N PRO A 153 -13.33 -1.40 -7.02
CA PRO A 153 -14.67 -0.93 -6.74
C PRO A 153 -14.70 0.29 -5.82
N ASP A 154 -15.54 1.27 -6.14
CA ASP A 154 -15.79 2.41 -5.26
C ASP A 154 -16.60 1.98 -4.02
N ASN A 155 -17.55 1.05 -4.17
CA ASN A 155 -18.42 0.59 -3.09
C ASN A 155 -17.71 -0.42 -2.18
N LEU A 156 -17.82 -0.24 -0.86
CA LEU A 156 -17.13 -1.09 0.13
C LEU A 156 -17.60 -2.54 0.11
N ASP A 157 -18.89 -2.81 -0.11
CA ASP A 157 -19.40 -4.18 -0.13
C ASP A 157 -18.94 -4.93 -1.39
N GLN A 158 -18.82 -4.22 -2.52
CA GLN A 158 -18.18 -4.77 -3.72
C GLN A 158 -16.69 -5.03 -3.50
N LEU A 159 -15.97 -4.10 -2.86
CA LEU A 159 -14.55 -4.24 -2.56
C LEU A 159 -14.27 -5.46 -1.66
N LYS A 160 -15.11 -5.71 -0.64
CA LYS A 160 -14.98 -6.90 0.26
C LYS A 160 -15.03 -8.24 -0.48
N THR A 161 -15.66 -8.26 -1.64
CA THR A 161 -15.86 -9.49 -2.43
C THR A 161 -15.06 -9.48 -3.73
N TYR A 162 -14.24 -8.47 -3.94
CA TYR A 162 -13.52 -8.28 -5.20
C TYR A 162 -12.53 -9.43 -5.43
N ARG A 163 -12.47 -9.92 -6.67
CA ARG A 163 -11.48 -10.92 -7.11
C ARG A 163 -10.85 -10.37 -8.38
N ALA A 164 -9.52 -10.26 -8.38
CA ALA A 164 -8.73 -9.82 -9.53
C ALA A 164 -8.72 -10.87 -10.64
#